data_AF-A0A3M2T0C3-F1
#
_entry.id   AF-A0A3M2T0C3-F1
#
_cell.length_a   1.000
_cell.length_b   1.000
_cell.length_c   1.000
_cell.angle_alpha   90.00
_cell.angle_beta   90.00
_cell.angle_gamma   90.00
#
_symmetry.space_group_name_H-M   'P 1'
#
loop_
_entity.id
_entity.type
_entity.pdbx_description
1 polymer ?
#
loop_
_entity_poly.entity_id
_entity_poly.type
_entity_poly.pdbx_seq_one_letter_code
_entity_poly.pdbx_strand_id
1 'polypeptide(L)'
;MSSDDPISPGNPPPTASKDAAASAVHAIPDSSADDLESGNVVTIERLYRKLDLRIIPAFWVLYFLCSAIRSNVGLAQTMNPDAGHDLATVLHLTPQQISTGLALFYVCYVVFEIPSNLVMTKLSPHVWMSRIVVSVGIIGACMAAMQAAWSLYLLRLLLGVVEAGLWPGMTYYLTLFYPPSRIGKRIGQYFTAAQVSAAVVGLVSAGFQKMDGARGLVGFQWMFLVYGVITVAVGIVLLWWLPDRPVAVSGQQNHQQHENKWRRLLLESWMPKSPPALTGADADLHYHDLKRVYHRSSWGPRDLLRVFLDWRLYPLLAMYFGVVGVGIGVQNYATVIIHAINPAWSGIELSLLSAPIWI
;
A
#
# COMPACT_ATOMS: atom_id res chain seq x y z
N MET A 1 74.02 70.55 -60.34
CA MET A 1 74.62 70.09 -61.62
C MET A 1 74.53 68.57 -61.59
N SER A 2 73.65 68.00 -62.45
CA SER A 2 73.40 66.58 -62.77
C SER A 2 73.09 65.58 -61.63
N SER A 3 71.89 64.98 -61.54
CA SER A 3 71.32 63.86 -62.35
C SER A 3 71.84 62.49 -61.83
N ASP A 4 71.09 61.40 -61.61
CA ASP A 4 69.78 60.89 -62.09
C ASP A 4 69.20 59.86 -61.09
N ASP A 5 67.87 59.63 -61.16
CA ASP A 5 67.09 58.55 -60.50
C ASP A 5 67.43 57.15 -61.07
N PRO A 6 67.08 56.03 -60.36
CA PRO A 6 65.83 55.32 -60.70
C PRO A 6 65.08 54.61 -59.54
N ILE A 7 63.75 54.84 -59.51
CA ILE A 7 62.58 53.92 -59.37
C ILE A 7 62.60 52.72 -58.38
N SER A 8 61.60 52.73 -57.47
CA SER A 8 61.17 51.73 -56.47
C SER A 8 60.30 50.59 -57.06
N PRO A 9 60.01 49.47 -56.35
CA PRO A 9 58.78 49.49 -55.54
C PRO A 9 58.81 48.67 -54.22
N GLY A 10 58.22 49.23 -53.17
CA GLY A 10 57.37 48.48 -52.22
C GLY A 10 57.96 48.10 -50.86
N ASN A 11 57.99 49.04 -49.91
CA ASN A 11 58.04 48.73 -48.47
C ASN A 11 56.62 48.70 -47.88
N PRO A 12 56.29 47.76 -46.98
CA PRO A 12 54.98 47.70 -46.33
C PRO A 12 54.90 48.64 -45.12
N PRO A 13 53.71 49.17 -44.77
CA PRO A 13 53.44 49.72 -43.45
C PRO A 13 52.85 48.65 -42.49
N PRO A 14 52.77 48.93 -41.18
CA PRO A 14 53.16 47.97 -40.14
C PRO A 14 52.00 47.37 -39.34
N THR A 15 52.32 46.26 -38.66
CA THR A 15 51.75 45.78 -37.38
C THR A 15 50.23 45.70 -37.22
N ALA A 16 49.70 44.47 -37.19
CA ALA A 16 48.45 44.14 -36.51
C ALA A 16 48.58 42.83 -35.71
N SER A 17 48.52 43.01 -34.39
CA SER A 17 48.01 42.14 -33.31
C SER A 17 48.15 40.60 -33.37
N LYS A 18 48.71 40.11 -32.26
CA LYS A 18 48.91 38.73 -31.79
C LYS A 18 47.61 37.98 -31.39
N ASP A 19 46.45 38.24 -31.98
CA ASP A 19 45.16 37.74 -31.48
C ASP A 19 44.44 36.73 -32.39
N ALA A 20 45.16 35.97 -33.23
CA ALA A 20 44.55 34.99 -34.13
C ALA A 20 44.78 33.50 -33.77
N ALA A 21 45.29 33.21 -32.56
CA ALA A 21 45.64 31.83 -32.16
C ALA A 21 44.97 31.33 -30.86
N ALA A 22 43.86 31.95 -30.43
CA ALA A 22 43.16 31.57 -29.20
C ALA A 22 41.63 31.43 -29.37
N SER A 23 41.14 31.09 -30.56
CA SER A 23 39.72 30.79 -30.79
C SER A 23 39.55 29.45 -31.50
N ALA A 24 39.94 28.39 -30.80
CA ALA A 24 39.55 27.01 -31.10
C ALA A 24 39.22 26.31 -29.77
N VAL A 25 38.39 26.96 -28.95
CA VAL A 25 37.63 26.24 -27.93
C VAL A 25 36.56 25.48 -28.69
N HIS A 26 36.75 24.17 -28.83
CA HIS A 26 35.69 23.25 -29.22
C HIS A 26 34.45 23.58 -28.39
N ALA A 27 33.44 24.18 -29.01
CA ALA A 27 32.08 24.16 -28.49
C ALA A 27 31.63 22.69 -28.54
N ILE A 28 31.81 21.98 -27.41
CA ILE A 28 31.05 20.76 -27.16
C ILE A 28 29.59 21.22 -27.15
N PRO A 29 28.72 20.71 -28.03
CA PRO A 29 27.33 21.13 -28.01
C PRO A 29 26.72 20.75 -26.65
N ASP A 30 26.02 21.72 -26.04
CA ASP A 30 25.19 21.54 -24.83
C ASP A 30 24.17 20.40 -24.97
N SER A 31 23.96 19.88 -26.18
CA SER A 31 23.12 18.70 -26.43
C SER A 31 23.57 17.47 -25.65
N SER A 32 24.87 17.31 -25.35
CA SER A 32 25.35 16.12 -24.64
C SER A 32 24.90 16.08 -23.17
N ALA A 33 24.76 17.21 -22.48
CA ALA A 33 24.30 17.24 -21.10
C ALA A 33 22.78 17.03 -21.01
N ASP A 34 22.01 17.70 -21.88
CA ASP A 34 20.56 17.55 -21.96
C ASP A 34 20.14 16.16 -22.45
N ASP A 35 20.86 15.54 -23.38
CA ASP A 35 20.59 14.18 -23.85
C ASP A 35 20.92 13.13 -22.78
N LEU A 36 21.98 13.36 -21.98
CA LEU A 36 22.35 12.49 -20.86
C LEU A 36 21.38 12.62 -19.67
N GLU A 37 20.94 13.83 -19.34
CA GLU A 37 19.89 14.04 -18.33
C GLU A 37 18.56 13.45 -18.79
N SER A 38 18.14 13.71 -20.03
CA SER A 38 16.92 13.16 -20.61
C SER A 38 16.95 11.62 -20.67
N GLY A 39 18.08 11.03 -21.06
CA GLY A 39 18.30 9.59 -21.05
C GLY A 39 18.22 8.97 -19.65
N ASN A 40 18.78 9.64 -18.65
CA ASN A 40 18.69 9.21 -17.25
C ASN A 40 17.26 9.32 -16.70
N VAL A 41 16.52 10.39 -17.02
CA VAL A 41 15.12 10.55 -16.61
C VAL A 41 14.25 9.45 -17.20
N VAL A 42 14.36 9.16 -18.50
CA VAL A 42 13.60 8.07 -19.15
C VAL A 42 13.95 6.70 -18.55
N THR A 43 15.20 6.48 -18.18
CA THR A 43 15.65 5.23 -17.55
C THR A 43 15.08 5.08 -16.13
N ILE A 44 15.09 6.15 -15.33
CA ILE A 44 14.50 6.19 -13.98
C ILE A 44 12.98 5.98 -14.03
N GLU A 45 12.28 6.52 -15.02
CA GLU A 45 10.84 6.28 -15.16
C GLU A 45 10.50 4.84 -15.51
N ARG A 46 11.26 4.23 -16.44
CA ARG A 46 11.11 2.80 -16.77
C ARG A 46 11.37 1.92 -15.54
N LEU A 47 12.34 2.30 -14.71
CA LEU A 47 12.68 1.64 -13.46
C LEU A 47 11.52 1.66 -12.46
N TYR A 48 10.97 2.85 -12.18
CA TYR A 48 9.83 2.98 -11.28
C TYR A 48 8.58 2.28 -11.81
N ARG A 49 8.36 2.23 -13.14
CA ARG A 49 7.26 1.47 -13.75
C ARG A 49 7.41 -0.04 -13.51
N LYS A 50 8.64 -0.58 -13.54
CA LYS A 50 8.93 -1.99 -13.23
C LYS A 50 8.63 -2.31 -11.77
N LEU A 51 8.97 -1.40 -10.85
CA LEU A 51 8.59 -1.50 -9.44
C LEU A 51 7.06 -1.44 -9.26
N ASP A 52 6.41 -0.49 -9.95
CA ASP A 52 4.97 -0.30 -9.87
C ASP A 52 4.21 -1.56 -10.30
N LEU A 53 4.60 -2.19 -11.41
CA LEU A 53 3.98 -3.42 -11.92
C LEU A 53 4.13 -4.62 -10.97
N ARG A 54 5.07 -4.59 -10.03
CA ARG A 54 5.29 -5.68 -9.08
C ARG A 54 4.65 -5.39 -7.72
N ILE A 55 4.84 -4.19 -7.18
CA ILE A 55 4.43 -3.83 -5.81
C ILE A 55 2.96 -3.41 -5.76
N ILE A 56 2.51 -2.57 -6.70
CA ILE A 56 1.16 -2.00 -6.63
C ILE A 56 0.07 -3.05 -6.82
N PRO A 57 0.15 -4.00 -7.77
CA PRO A 57 -0.84 -5.08 -7.87
C PRO A 57 -0.89 -5.96 -6.62
N ALA A 58 0.26 -6.29 -6.02
CA ALA A 58 0.30 -7.07 -4.77
C ALA A 58 -0.41 -6.32 -3.63
N PHE A 59 -0.16 -5.01 -3.50
CA PHE A 59 -0.81 -4.13 -2.53
C PHE A 59 -2.30 -3.94 -2.78
N TRP A 60 -2.68 -3.87 -4.05
CA TRP A 60 -4.07 -3.76 -4.44
C TRP A 60 -4.85 -5.03 -4.05
N VAL A 61 -4.33 -6.21 -4.39
CA VAL A 61 -4.99 -7.50 -4.08
C VAL A 61 -5.07 -7.73 -2.56
N LEU A 62 -3.99 -7.47 -1.82
CA LEU A 62 -4.02 -7.68 -0.36
C LEU A 62 -5.00 -6.71 0.33
N TYR A 63 -5.06 -5.45 -0.12
CA TYR A 63 -5.95 -4.46 0.49
C TYR A 63 -7.40 -4.73 0.11
N PHE A 64 -7.65 -5.17 -1.13
CA PHE A 64 -8.96 -5.64 -1.58
C PHE A 64 -9.50 -6.75 -0.68
N LEU A 65 -8.69 -7.77 -0.39
CA LEU A 65 -9.08 -8.94 0.39
C LEU A 65 -9.28 -8.62 1.87
N CYS A 66 -8.37 -7.84 2.48
CA CYS A 66 -8.54 -7.40 3.87
C CYS A 66 -9.78 -6.51 4.02
N SER A 67 -10.02 -5.61 3.07
CA SER A 67 -11.24 -4.80 3.04
C SER A 67 -12.50 -5.64 2.88
N ALA A 68 -12.46 -6.71 2.07
CA ALA A 68 -13.59 -7.62 1.87
C ALA A 68 -13.95 -8.36 3.16
N ILE A 69 -12.96 -8.95 3.85
CA ILE A 69 -13.18 -9.65 5.12
C ILE A 69 -13.80 -8.71 6.16
N ARG A 70 -13.37 -7.44 6.18
CA ARG A 70 -13.90 -6.43 7.10
C ARG A 70 -15.37 -6.10 6.83
N SER A 71 -15.77 -5.96 5.57
CA SER A 71 -17.13 -5.56 5.18
C SER A 71 -18.14 -6.72 5.14
N ASN A 72 -17.67 -7.97 5.00
CA ASN A 72 -18.51 -9.17 4.93
C ASN A 72 -19.56 -9.26 6.05
N VAL A 73 -19.19 -8.87 7.26
CA VAL A 73 -20.08 -8.86 8.42
C VAL A 73 -21.21 -7.84 8.33
N GLY A 74 -21.00 -6.74 7.58
CA GLY A 74 -22.04 -5.77 7.27
C GLY A 74 -23.15 -6.42 6.45
N LEU A 75 -22.77 -7.09 5.36
CA LEU A 75 -23.69 -7.81 4.47
C LEU A 75 -24.37 -8.98 5.16
N ALA A 76 -23.64 -9.72 6.01
CA ALA A 76 -24.17 -10.88 6.72
C ALA A 76 -25.40 -10.56 7.61
N GLN A 77 -25.57 -9.31 8.04
CA GLN A 77 -26.74 -8.87 8.82
C GLN A 77 -28.05 -8.94 8.03
N THR A 78 -28.00 -8.99 6.70
CA THR A 78 -29.17 -8.94 5.82
C THR A 78 -29.21 -10.06 4.79
N MET A 79 -28.41 -11.11 4.98
CA MET A 79 -28.41 -12.28 4.09
C MET A 79 -29.53 -13.24 4.43
N ASN A 80 -30.27 -13.70 3.42
CA ASN A 80 -31.31 -14.72 3.57
C ASN A 80 -32.26 -14.50 4.79
N PRO A 81 -32.77 -13.26 5.03
CA PRO A 81 -33.59 -12.97 6.20
C PRO A 81 -34.91 -13.77 6.21
N ASP A 82 -35.47 -14.07 5.04
CA ASP A 82 -36.70 -14.86 4.88
C ASP A 82 -36.56 -16.29 5.42
N ALA A 83 -35.35 -16.84 5.41
CA ALA A 83 -35.04 -18.16 5.94
C ALA A 83 -34.59 -18.14 7.41
N GLY A 84 -34.47 -16.95 8.02
CA GLY A 84 -33.87 -16.79 9.35
C GLY A 84 -32.37 -17.14 9.39
N HIS A 85 -31.70 -17.05 8.24
CA HIS A 85 -30.30 -17.40 8.07
C HIS A 85 -29.35 -16.19 8.08
N ASP A 86 -29.84 -15.03 8.54
CA ASP A 86 -29.03 -13.84 8.75
C ASP A 86 -28.16 -13.97 10.01
N LEU A 87 -27.12 -13.15 10.08
CA LEU A 87 -26.15 -13.17 11.19
C LEU A 87 -26.81 -12.98 12.56
N ALA A 88 -27.85 -12.15 12.66
CA ALA A 88 -28.49 -11.85 13.94
C ALA A 88 -29.33 -13.05 14.41
N THR A 89 -30.11 -13.65 13.50
CA THR A 89 -30.98 -14.79 13.82
C THR A 89 -30.18 -16.04 14.14
N VAL A 90 -29.15 -16.38 13.34
CA VAL A 90 -28.37 -17.61 13.51
C VAL A 90 -27.55 -17.61 14.81
N LEU A 91 -27.03 -16.44 15.24
CA LEU A 91 -26.21 -16.32 16.45
C LEU A 91 -27.01 -15.79 17.66
N HIS A 92 -28.32 -15.58 17.51
CA HIS A 92 -29.21 -14.96 18.51
C HIS A 92 -28.67 -13.64 19.06
N LEU A 93 -28.28 -12.73 18.16
CA LEU A 93 -27.66 -11.45 18.51
C LEU A 93 -28.67 -10.33 18.59
N THR A 94 -28.46 -9.41 19.52
CA THR A 94 -29.13 -8.12 19.51
C THR A 94 -28.39 -7.11 18.61
N PRO A 95 -29.06 -6.08 18.08
CA PRO A 95 -28.40 -5.02 17.29
C PRO A 95 -27.26 -4.32 18.06
N GLN A 96 -27.43 -4.17 19.38
CA GLN A 96 -26.40 -3.62 20.27
C GLN A 96 -25.18 -4.54 20.33
N GLN A 97 -25.39 -5.85 20.37
CA GLN A 97 -24.28 -6.80 20.37
C GLN A 97 -23.50 -6.76 19.04
N ILE A 98 -24.18 -6.70 17.90
CA ILE A 98 -23.52 -6.58 16.59
C ILE A 98 -22.68 -5.29 16.51
N SER A 99 -23.28 -4.16 16.92
CA SER A 99 -22.60 -2.85 16.97
C SER A 99 -21.38 -2.86 17.88
N THR A 100 -21.48 -3.53 19.04
CA THR A 100 -20.36 -3.69 19.97
C THR A 100 -19.24 -4.52 19.33
N GLY A 101 -19.57 -5.63 18.67
CA GLY A 101 -18.57 -6.45 17.95
C GLY A 101 -17.87 -5.70 16.82
N LEU A 102 -18.61 -4.88 16.06
CA LEU A 102 -18.06 -3.97 15.05
C LEU A 102 -17.08 -2.97 15.66
N ALA A 103 -17.41 -2.37 16.81
CA ALA A 103 -16.56 -1.40 17.49
C ALA A 103 -15.28 -2.03 18.08
N LEU A 104 -15.38 -3.23 18.66
CA LEU A 104 -14.23 -3.92 19.27
C LEU A 104 -13.08 -4.16 18.28
N PHE A 105 -13.39 -4.42 17.01
CA PHE A 105 -12.38 -4.50 15.95
C PHE A 105 -11.55 -3.21 15.87
N TYR A 106 -12.19 -2.04 15.81
CA TYR A 106 -11.51 -0.75 15.68
C TYR A 106 -10.74 -0.37 16.95
N VAL A 107 -11.25 -0.72 18.14
CA VAL A 107 -10.52 -0.50 19.40
C VAL A 107 -9.19 -1.26 19.38
N CYS A 108 -9.20 -2.55 19.05
CA CYS A 108 -7.96 -3.32 18.91
C CYS A 108 -7.07 -2.78 17.79
N TYR A 109 -7.65 -2.44 16.64
CA TYR A 109 -6.91 -1.89 15.52
C TYR A 109 -6.10 -0.64 15.94
N VAL A 110 -6.73 0.30 16.64
CA VAL A 110 -6.07 1.54 17.12
C VAL A 110 -4.99 1.25 18.15
N VAL A 111 -5.24 0.37 19.13
CA VAL A 111 -4.28 0.05 20.20
C VAL A 111 -3.02 -0.62 19.64
N PHE A 112 -3.20 -1.53 18.67
CA PHE A 112 -2.11 -2.33 18.12
C PHE A 112 -1.43 -1.72 16.89
N GLU A 113 -1.93 -0.60 16.36
CA GLU A 113 -1.36 0.09 15.20
C GLU A 113 0.11 0.49 15.41
N ILE A 114 0.40 1.22 16.49
CA ILE A 114 1.76 1.68 16.80
C ILE A 114 2.71 0.48 17.08
N PRO A 115 2.34 -0.48 17.95
CA PRO A 115 3.16 -1.67 18.17
C PRO A 115 3.45 -2.46 16.89
N SER A 116 2.43 -2.73 16.06
CA SER A 116 2.57 -3.53 14.84
C SER A 116 3.55 -2.90 13.85
N ASN A 117 3.43 -1.59 13.61
CA ASN A 117 4.36 -0.88 12.71
C ASN A 117 5.78 -0.85 13.26
N LEU A 118 5.96 -0.66 14.57
CA LEU A 118 7.29 -0.67 15.17
C LEU A 118 7.97 -2.02 14.98
N VAL A 119 7.22 -3.12 15.13
CA VAL A 119 7.74 -4.46 14.86
C VAL A 119 8.09 -4.64 13.39
N MET A 120 7.27 -4.13 12.47
CA MET A 120 7.55 -4.18 11.03
C MET A 120 8.86 -3.47 10.64
N THR A 121 9.22 -2.35 11.29
CA THR A 121 10.52 -1.70 11.01
C THR A 121 11.72 -2.58 11.41
N LYS A 122 11.54 -3.45 12.41
CA LYS A 122 12.56 -4.37 12.91
C LYS A 122 12.63 -5.67 12.12
N LEU A 123 11.51 -6.11 11.54
CA LEU A 123 11.39 -7.33 10.75
C LEU A 123 11.42 -7.05 9.24
N SER A 124 11.48 -8.10 8.42
CA SER A 124 11.39 -7.98 6.97
C SER A 124 9.97 -7.53 6.58
N PRO A 125 9.78 -6.35 5.97
CA PRO A 125 8.45 -5.79 5.74
C PRO A 125 7.55 -6.66 4.86
N HIS A 126 8.12 -7.36 3.86
CA HIS A 126 7.38 -8.27 3.00
C HIS A 126 6.80 -9.47 3.76
N VAL A 127 7.60 -10.09 4.65
CA VAL A 127 7.14 -11.17 5.54
C VAL A 127 6.10 -10.65 6.51
N TRP A 128 6.31 -9.46 7.08
CA TRP A 128 5.37 -8.88 8.04
C TRP A 128 4.00 -8.65 7.39
N MET A 129 3.99 -8.13 6.15
CA MET A 129 2.78 -7.95 5.34
C MET A 129 2.09 -9.27 5.04
N SER A 130 2.83 -10.27 4.55
CA SER A 130 2.27 -11.60 4.27
C SER A 130 1.64 -12.22 5.51
N ARG A 131 2.31 -12.16 6.67
CA ARG A 131 1.78 -12.72 7.93
C ARG A 131 0.53 -12.00 8.40
N ILE A 132 0.40 -10.69 8.18
CA ILE A 132 -0.87 -9.96 8.43
C ILE A 132 -1.97 -10.58 7.55
N VAL A 133 -1.76 -10.68 6.24
CA VAL A 133 -2.77 -11.19 5.30
C VAL A 133 -3.16 -12.64 5.60
N VAL A 134 -2.19 -13.50 5.89
CA VAL A 134 -2.45 -14.90 6.28
C VAL A 134 -3.27 -14.95 7.57
N SER A 135 -2.91 -14.16 8.59
CA SER A 135 -3.62 -14.15 9.87
C SER A 135 -5.05 -13.61 9.72
N VAL A 136 -5.23 -12.55 8.94
CA VAL A 136 -6.55 -11.99 8.58
C VAL A 136 -7.40 -13.04 7.85
N GLY A 137 -6.82 -13.77 6.90
CA GLY A 137 -7.51 -14.85 6.19
C GLY A 137 -7.92 -16.01 7.10
N ILE A 138 -7.05 -16.42 8.03
CA ILE A 138 -7.35 -17.48 9.01
C ILE A 138 -8.51 -17.05 9.91
N ILE A 139 -8.42 -15.87 10.52
CA ILE A 139 -9.49 -15.36 11.40
C ILE A 139 -10.79 -15.15 10.60
N GLY A 140 -10.70 -14.64 9.37
CA GLY A 140 -11.82 -14.49 8.45
C GLY A 140 -12.50 -15.82 8.12
N ALA A 141 -11.74 -16.90 7.89
CA ALA A 141 -12.30 -18.24 7.71
C ALA A 141 -12.94 -18.78 9.00
N CYS A 142 -12.33 -18.53 10.15
CA CYS A 142 -12.89 -18.90 11.46
C CYS A 142 -14.22 -18.21 11.77
N MET A 143 -14.51 -17.04 11.16
CA MET A 143 -15.82 -16.38 11.29
C MET A 143 -16.98 -17.23 10.74
N ALA A 144 -16.72 -18.16 9.81
CA ALA A 144 -17.74 -19.10 9.37
C ALA A 144 -18.23 -20.04 10.50
N ALA A 145 -17.41 -20.25 11.54
CA ALA A 145 -17.71 -21.13 12.66
C ALA A 145 -18.28 -20.39 13.89
N MET A 146 -18.73 -19.15 13.75
CA MET A 146 -19.36 -18.42 14.86
C MET A 146 -20.70 -19.03 15.26
N GLN A 147 -20.93 -19.12 16.56
CA GLN A 147 -22.13 -19.74 17.14
C GLN A 147 -22.85 -18.85 18.16
N ALA A 148 -22.21 -17.78 18.64
CA ALA A 148 -22.75 -16.92 19.69
C ALA A 148 -22.09 -15.53 19.73
N ALA A 149 -22.68 -14.61 20.49
CA ALA A 149 -22.16 -13.25 20.70
C ALA A 149 -20.69 -13.21 21.15
N TRP A 150 -20.29 -14.09 22.08
CA TRP A 150 -18.91 -14.14 22.56
C TRP A 150 -17.91 -14.49 21.45
N SER A 151 -18.30 -15.39 20.54
CA SER A 151 -17.45 -15.83 19.42
C SER A 151 -17.28 -14.71 18.39
N LEU A 152 -18.33 -13.91 18.16
CA LEU A 152 -18.25 -12.70 17.36
C LEU A 152 -17.27 -11.70 17.98
N TYR A 153 -17.36 -11.45 19.29
CA TYR A 153 -16.45 -10.51 19.97
C TYR A 153 -15.00 -10.96 19.91
N LEU A 154 -14.75 -12.23 20.23
CA LEU A 154 -13.40 -12.78 20.21
C LEU A 154 -12.77 -12.68 18.81
N LEU A 155 -13.47 -13.13 17.77
CA LEU A 155 -12.94 -13.09 16.42
C LEU A 155 -12.75 -11.66 15.91
N ARG A 156 -13.61 -10.72 16.30
CA ARG A 156 -13.47 -9.30 15.96
C ARG A 156 -12.28 -8.63 16.63
N LEU A 157 -12.07 -8.93 17.92
CA LEU A 157 -10.89 -8.49 18.66
C LEU A 157 -9.62 -9.03 17.99
N LEU A 158 -9.58 -10.34 17.74
CA LEU A 158 -8.44 -10.99 17.08
C LEU A 158 -8.17 -10.42 15.69
N LEU A 159 -9.23 -10.20 14.89
CA LEU A 159 -9.12 -9.59 13.57
C LEU A 159 -8.48 -8.20 13.66
N GLY A 160 -8.91 -7.37 14.61
CA GLY A 160 -8.35 -6.04 14.84
C GLY A 160 -6.87 -6.09 15.24
N VAL A 161 -6.47 -7.04 16.09
CA VAL A 161 -5.07 -7.24 16.50
C VAL A 161 -4.19 -7.66 15.31
N VAL A 162 -4.64 -8.61 14.48
CA VAL A 162 -3.82 -9.14 13.39
C VAL A 162 -3.79 -8.23 12.17
N GLU A 163 -4.83 -7.43 11.94
CA GLU A 163 -4.90 -6.49 10.82
C GLU A 163 -4.21 -5.14 11.12
N ALA A 164 -3.99 -4.82 12.40
CA ALA A 164 -3.32 -3.60 12.80
C ALA A 164 -1.95 -3.44 12.13
N GLY A 165 -1.65 -2.24 11.62
CA GLY A 165 -0.41 -1.94 10.93
C GLY A 165 -0.42 -2.26 9.44
N LEU A 166 -1.53 -2.75 8.88
CA LEU A 166 -1.63 -3.00 7.43
C LEU A 166 -1.47 -1.70 6.63
N TRP A 167 -2.28 -0.68 6.93
CA TRP A 167 -2.35 0.55 6.14
C TRP A 167 -1.11 1.46 6.25
N PRO A 168 -0.70 1.89 7.46
CA PRO A 168 0.57 2.59 7.64
C PRO A 168 1.76 1.72 7.28
N GLY A 169 1.65 0.40 7.42
CA GLY A 169 2.73 -0.48 7.04
C GLY A 169 2.96 -0.54 5.53
N MET A 170 1.89 -0.56 4.73
CA MET A 170 1.98 -0.44 3.27
C MET A 170 2.61 0.90 2.88
N THR A 171 2.23 1.97 3.58
CA THR A 171 2.80 3.30 3.35
C THR A 171 4.30 3.31 3.67
N TYR A 172 4.71 2.77 4.82
CA TYR A 172 6.13 2.61 5.15
C TYR A 172 6.86 1.76 4.11
N TYR A 173 6.28 0.65 3.67
CA TYR A 173 6.88 -0.19 2.65
C TYR A 173 7.15 0.59 1.35
N LEU A 174 6.20 1.44 0.91
CA LEU A 174 6.43 2.32 -0.26
C LEU A 174 7.59 3.29 -0.04
N THR A 175 7.80 3.80 1.19
CA THR A 175 8.94 4.69 1.48
C THR A 175 10.31 4.02 1.28
N LEU A 176 10.37 2.68 1.27
CA LEU A 176 11.60 1.94 1.00
C LEU A 176 11.96 1.92 -0.48
N PHE A 177 10.97 1.96 -1.38
CA PHE A 177 11.18 1.80 -2.82
C PHE A 177 10.94 3.08 -3.62
N TYR A 178 10.27 4.09 -3.05
CA TYR A 178 9.84 5.27 -3.78
C TYR A 178 10.22 6.58 -3.06
N PRO A 179 10.57 7.63 -3.82
CA PRO A 179 10.81 8.96 -3.26
C PRO A 179 9.48 9.61 -2.83
N PRO A 180 9.48 10.54 -1.84
CA PRO A 180 8.27 11.15 -1.30
C PRO A 180 7.34 11.77 -2.34
N SER A 181 7.88 12.39 -3.39
CA SER A 181 7.12 12.99 -4.50
C SER A 181 6.27 11.99 -5.28
N ARG A 182 6.61 10.70 -5.22
CA ARG A 182 5.99 9.61 -5.97
C ARG A 182 5.01 8.78 -5.13
N ILE A 183 5.10 8.85 -3.80
CA ILE A 183 4.32 8.00 -2.89
C ILE A 183 2.82 8.31 -2.95
N GLY A 184 2.42 9.59 -2.97
CA GLY A 184 1.00 9.99 -2.90
C GLY A 184 0.13 9.36 -4.01
N LYS A 185 0.62 9.37 -5.26
CA LYS A 185 -0.07 8.74 -6.40
C LYS A 185 -0.29 7.23 -6.18
N ARG A 186 0.72 6.55 -5.62
CA ARG A 186 0.71 5.09 -5.39
C ARG A 186 -0.19 4.70 -4.23
N ILE A 187 -0.27 5.56 -3.21
CA ILE A 187 -1.28 5.47 -2.15
C ILE A 187 -2.69 5.50 -2.76
N GLY A 188 -2.97 6.49 -3.61
CA GLY A 188 -4.24 6.56 -4.31
C GLY A 188 -4.56 5.29 -5.12
N GLN A 189 -3.56 4.75 -5.84
CA GLN A 189 -3.74 3.55 -6.66
C GLN A 189 -4.16 2.32 -5.84
N TYR A 190 -3.44 1.97 -4.77
CA TYR A 190 -3.85 0.82 -3.95
C TYR A 190 -5.13 1.11 -3.16
N PHE A 191 -5.40 2.37 -2.79
CA PHE A 191 -6.60 2.73 -2.02
C PHE A 191 -7.89 2.48 -2.82
N THR A 192 -7.85 2.58 -4.15
CA THR A 192 -8.98 2.18 -5.02
C THR A 192 -9.46 0.75 -4.77
N ALA A 193 -8.59 -0.13 -4.28
CA ALA A 193 -8.94 -1.52 -4.00
C ALA A 193 -10.03 -1.66 -2.93
N ALA A 194 -10.10 -0.75 -1.94
CA ALA A 194 -11.18 -0.77 -0.95
C ALA A 194 -12.55 -0.45 -1.56
N GLN A 195 -12.60 0.52 -2.47
CA GLN A 195 -13.84 0.91 -3.15
C GLN A 195 -14.33 -0.21 -4.07
N VAL A 196 -13.42 -0.78 -4.86
CA VAL A 196 -13.72 -1.93 -5.73
C VAL A 196 -14.11 -3.16 -4.91
N SER A 197 -13.48 -3.38 -3.75
CA SER A 197 -13.85 -4.42 -2.80
C SER A 197 -15.30 -4.27 -2.33
N ALA A 198 -15.70 -3.07 -1.89
CA ALA A 198 -17.09 -2.84 -1.47
C ALA A 198 -18.11 -3.18 -2.58
N ALA A 199 -17.85 -2.78 -3.83
CA ALA A 199 -18.74 -3.06 -4.95
C ALA A 199 -18.78 -4.56 -5.33
N VAL A 200 -17.61 -5.20 -5.45
CA VAL A 200 -17.51 -6.61 -5.86
C VAL A 200 -18.04 -7.53 -4.77
N VAL A 201 -17.74 -7.26 -3.50
CA VAL A 201 -18.20 -8.10 -2.38
C VAL A 201 -19.72 -8.05 -2.28
N GLY A 202 -20.35 -6.88 -2.42
CA GLY A 202 -21.81 -6.77 -2.49
C GLY A 202 -22.42 -7.62 -3.62
N LEU A 203 -21.85 -7.59 -4.81
CA LEU A 203 -22.31 -8.40 -5.95
C LEU A 203 -22.09 -9.90 -5.73
N VAL A 204 -20.90 -10.31 -5.31
CA VAL A 204 -20.54 -11.72 -5.08
C VAL A 204 -21.36 -12.31 -3.94
N SER A 205 -21.76 -11.48 -2.97
CA SER A 205 -22.59 -11.89 -1.84
C SER A 205 -23.95 -12.47 -2.27
N ALA A 206 -24.55 -11.97 -3.36
CA ALA A 206 -25.76 -12.53 -3.94
C ALA A 206 -25.56 -13.99 -4.42
N GLY A 207 -24.36 -14.34 -4.87
CA GLY A 207 -23.99 -15.71 -5.21
C GLY A 207 -23.93 -16.61 -3.98
N PHE A 208 -23.33 -16.13 -2.89
CA PHE A 208 -23.27 -16.88 -1.63
C PHE A 208 -24.65 -17.10 -1.00
N GLN A 209 -25.56 -16.14 -1.13
CA GLN A 209 -26.95 -16.31 -0.68
C GLN A 209 -27.72 -17.39 -1.44
N LYS A 210 -27.32 -17.72 -2.68
CA LYS A 210 -27.87 -18.86 -3.44
C LYS A 210 -27.27 -20.20 -3.01
N MET A 211 -26.13 -20.19 -2.33
CA MET A 211 -25.51 -21.39 -1.74
C MET A 211 -26.03 -21.68 -0.33
N ASP A 212 -27.08 -20.99 0.09
CA ASP A 212 -27.66 -21.15 1.41
C ASP A 212 -28.16 -22.59 1.65
N GLY A 213 -27.83 -23.15 2.82
CA GLY A 213 -28.12 -24.54 3.17
C GLY A 213 -27.22 -25.58 2.50
N ALA A 214 -26.33 -25.19 1.58
CA ALA A 214 -25.44 -26.13 0.91
C ALA A 214 -24.45 -26.74 1.92
N ARG A 215 -24.45 -28.08 2.03
CA ARG A 215 -23.64 -28.85 3.00
C ARG A 215 -23.85 -28.43 4.47
N GLY A 216 -25.01 -27.88 4.81
CA GLY A 216 -25.37 -27.49 6.18
C GLY A 216 -24.77 -26.15 6.65
N LEU A 217 -24.20 -25.35 5.75
CA LEU A 217 -23.73 -23.99 6.03
C LEU A 217 -24.70 -22.96 5.43
N VAL A 218 -24.92 -21.86 6.13
CA VAL A 218 -25.73 -20.74 5.63
C VAL A 218 -24.91 -19.84 4.71
N GLY A 219 -25.60 -19.01 3.91
CA GLY A 219 -24.98 -18.16 2.89
C GLY A 219 -23.80 -17.31 3.40
N PHE A 220 -23.95 -16.66 4.56
CA PHE A 220 -22.86 -15.83 5.11
C PHE A 220 -21.66 -16.65 5.61
N GLN A 221 -21.88 -17.88 6.10
CA GLN A 221 -20.79 -18.76 6.54
C GLN A 221 -19.93 -19.19 5.35
N TRP A 222 -20.56 -19.51 4.22
CA TRP A 222 -19.85 -19.76 2.95
C TRP A 222 -19.03 -18.54 2.51
N MET A 223 -19.60 -17.35 2.61
CA MET A 223 -18.90 -16.11 2.28
C MET A 223 -17.63 -15.93 3.14
N PHE A 224 -17.75 -16.02 4.47
CA PHE A 224 -16.58 -15.91 5.36
C PHE A 224 -15.52 -16.97 5.08
N LEU A 225 -15.93 -18.23 4.89
CA LEU A 225 -15.02 -19.33 4.63
C LEU A 225 -14.24 -19.14 3.32
N VAL A 226 -14.94 -18.83 2.22
CA VAL A 226 -14.31 -18.71 0.90
C VAL A 226 -13.39 -17.48 0.84
N TYR A 227 -13.84 -16.31 1.32
CA TYR A 227 -12.98 -15.13 1.37
C TYR A 227 -11.77 -15.35 2.28
N GLY A 228 -11.95 -16.02 3.42
CA GLY A 228 -10.85 -16.36 4.34
C GLY A 228 -9.81 -17.25 3.68
N VAL A 229 -10.23 -18.37 3.07
CA VAL A 229 -9.33 -19.33 2.40
C VAL A 229 -8.58 -18.69 1.24
N ILE A 230 -9.27 -17.91 0.38
CA ILE A 230 -8.62 -17.17 -0.71
C ILE A 230 -7.57 -16.19 -0.15
N THR A 231 -7.89 -15.49 0.94
CA THR A 231 -6.97 -14.55 1.58
C THR A 231 -5.75 -15.25 2.17
N VAL A 232 -5.91 -16.43 2.77
CA VAL A 232 -4.76 -17.25 3.23
C VAL A 232 -3.87 -17.65 2.06
N ALA A 233 -4.46 -18.15 0.97
CA ALA A 233 -3.71 -18.56 -0.21
C ALA A 233 -2.92 -17.38 -0.81
N VAL A 234 -3.56 -16.21 -0.95
CA VAL A 234 -2.88 -14.99 -1.42
C VAL A 234 -1.81 -14.55 -0.44
N GLY A 235 -2.08 -14.59 0.88
CA GLY A 235 -1.10 -14.28 1.91
C GLY A 235 0.17 -15.12 1.80
N ILE A 236 0.03 -16.41 1.50
CA ILE A 236 1.17 -17.32 1.25
C ILE A 236 1.89 -16.91 -0.04
N VAL A 237 1.17 -16.66 -1.14
CA VAL A 237 1.75 -16.21 -2.42
C VAL A 237 2.51 -14.88 -2.29
N LEU A 238 2.04 -13.98 -1.44
CA LEU A 238 2.67 -12.68 -1.18
C LEU A 238 4.10 -12.79 -0.65
N LEU A 239 4.48 -13.92 -0.01
CA LEU A 239 5.86 -14.16 0.42
C LEU A 239 6.84 -14.14 -0.75
N TRP A 240 6.43 -14.62 -1.93
CA TRP A 240 7.29 -14.62 -3.13
C TRP A 240 7.02 -13.43 -4.04
N TRP A 241 5.82 -12.85 -3.99
CA TRP A 241 5.45 -11.72 -4.84
C TRP A 241 6.13 -10.40 -4.40
N LEU A 242 6.07 -10.08 -3.10
CA LEU A 242 6.62 -8.85 -2.54
C LEU A 242 8.15 -8.92 -2.43
N PRO A 243 8.89 -7.99 -3.07
CA PRO A 243 10.34 -7.97 -2.96
C PRO A 243 10.82 -7.60 -1.55
N ASP A 244 11.96 -8.13 -1.12
CA ASP A 244 12.56 -7.66 0.12
C ASP A 244 13.20 -6.27 -0.05
N ARG A 245 13.61 -5.66 1.08
CA ARG A 245 14.25 -4.33 1.14
C ARG A 245 15.27 -4.15 0.01
N PRO A 246 15.34 -2.95 -0.62
CA PRO A 246 16.36 -2.70 -1.65
C PRO A 246 17.75 -2.93 -1.05
N VAL A 247 18.50 -3.85 -1.65
CA VAL A 247 19.83 -4.24 -1.19
C VAL A 247 20.84 -3.18 -1.62
N ALA A 248 21.71 -2.77 -0.70
CA ALA A 248 22.82 -1.88 -1.01
C ALA A 248 23.85 -2.60 -1.90
N VAL A 249 24.48 -1.83 -2.78
CA VAL A 249 25.55 -2.24 -3.70
C VAL A 249 26.61 -3.09 -2.99
N SER A 250 27.10 -4.10 -3.72
CA SER A 250 28.05 -5.17 -3.36
C SER A 250 29.24 -4.78 -2.47
N GLY A 251 29.65 -3.50 -2.43
CA GLY A 251 30.81 -3.00 -1.68
C GLY A 251 30.55 -2.59 -0.22
N GLN A 252 29.31 -2.37 0.21
CA GLN A 252 28.99 -1.97 1.61
C GLN A 252 28.35 -3.09 2.45
N GLN A 253 28.29 -4.32 1.92
CA GLN A 253 27.76 -5.47 2.65
C GLN A 253 28.42 -5.64 4.03
N ASN A 254 29.73 -5.39 4.13
CA ASN A 254 30.55 -5.69 5.31
C ASN A 254 30.20 -4.91 6.60
N HIS A 255 29.70 -3.66 6.51
CA HIS A 255 29.42 -2.87 7.72
C HIS A 255 27.97 -3.03 8.24
N GLN A 256 26.99 -3.25 7.37
CA GLN A 256 25.61 -3.50 7.78
C GLN A 256 25.34 -4.96 8.20
N GLN A 257 26.19 -5.91 7.79
CA GLN A 257 26.04 -7.35 8.07
C GLN A 257 26.30 -7.74 9.54
N HIS A 258 27.10 -6.98 10.29
CA HIS A 258 27.50 -7.38 11.64
C HIS A 258 26.46 -7.07 12.73
N GLU A 259 25.72 -5.96 12.65
CA GLU A 259 24.70 -5.60 13.67
C GLU A 259 23.44 -6.47 13.65
N ASN A 260 23.14 -7.12 12.51
CA ASN A 260 21.88 -7.85 12.30
C ASN A 260 22.03 -9.38 12.28
N LYS A 261 23.22 -9.92 12.55
CA LYS A 261 23.53 -11.34 12.38
C LYS A 261 22.63 -12.26 13.22
N TRP A 262 22.39 -11.90 14.49
CA TRP A 262 21.51 -12.66 15.39
C TRP A 262 20.01 -12.52 15.08
N ARG A 263 19.58 -11.34 14.58
CA ARG A 263 18.20 -11.09 14.15
C ARG A 263 17.86 -11.81 12.84
N ARG A 264 18.83 -11.89 11.93
CA ARG A 264 18.75 -12.71 10.71
C ARG A 264 18.76 -14.20 11.03
N LEU A 265 19.63 -14.67 11.92
CA LEU A 265 19.75 -16.10 12.23
C LEU A 265 18.46 -16.73 12.81
N LEU A 266 17.74 -16.03 13.69
CA LEU A 266 16.54 -16.59 14.32
C LEU A 266 15.31 -16.62 13.41
N LEU A 267 15.18 -15.70 12.46
CA LEU A 267 14.00 -15.59 11.59
C LEU A 267 14.27 -15.99 10.14
N GLU A 268 15.42 -15.64 9.53
CA GLU A 268 15.70 -15.94 8.10
C GLU A 268 16.03 -17.42 7.84
N SER A 269 16.34 -18.22 8.86
CA SER A 269 16.68 -19.63 8.65
C SER A 269 15.51 -20.48 8.15
N TRP A 270 14.27 -20.00 8.30
CA TRP A 270 13.03 -20.71 7.90
C TRP A 270 12.23 -19.99 6.81
N MET A 271 12.64 -18.81 6.34
CA MET A 271 11.82 -17.96 5.46
C MET A 271 12.32 -17.96 4.00
N PRO A 272 11.41 -18.11 3.01
CA PRO A 272 11.79 -18.08 1.60
C PRO A 272 12.31 -16.70 1.21
N LYS A 273 13.46 -16.65 0.52
CA LYS A 273 14.03 -15.41 0.00
C LYS A 273 13.20 -14.96 -1.21
N SER A 274 12.54 -13.81 -1.11
CA SER A 274 11.86 -13.21 -2.27
C SER A 274 12.90 -12.65 -3.25
N PRO A 275 12.64 -12.72 -4.58
CA PRO A 275 13.57 -12.18 -5.56
C PRO A 275 13.71 -10.67 -5.38
N PRO A 276 14.92 -10.10 -5.51
CA PRO A 276 15.12 -8.66 -5.38
C PRO A 276 14.24 -7.89 -6.38
N ALA A 277 13.79 -6.70 -6.00
CA ALA A 277 12.93 -5.88 -6.86
C ALA A 277 13.61 -5.48 -8.18
N LEU A 278 14.91 -5.23 -8.12
CA LEU A 278 15.78 -4.75 -9.20
C LEU A 278 17.11 -5.50 -9.14
N THR A 279 17.78 -5.64 -10.29
CA THR A 279 19.03 -6.41 -10.44
C THR A 279 20.05 -5.64 -11.27
N GLY A 280 21.32 -5.68 -10.88
CA GLY A 280 22.44 -5.08 -11.63
C GLY A 280 22.38 -3.56 -11.66
N ALA A 281 22.67 -2.96 -12.82
CA ALA A 281 22.75 -1.51 -13.01
C ALA A 281 21.46 -0.76 -12.62
N ASP A 282 20.29 -1.38 -12.79
CA ASP A 282 18.98 -0.83 -12.38
C ASP A 282 18.91 -0.60 -10.86
N ALA A 283 19.50 -1.49 -10.06
CA ALA A 283 19.49 -1.40 -8.60
C ALA A 283 20.43 -0.29 -8.11
N ASP A 284 21.58 -0.14 -8.76
CA ASP A 284 22.54 0.92 -8.44
C ASP A 284 21.95 2.30 -8.75
N LEU A 285 21.34 2.47 -9.92
CA LEU A 285 20.66 3.71 -10.31
C LEU A 285 19.55 4.08 -9.33
N HIS A 286 18.73 3.10 -8.93
CA HIS A 286 17.66 3.28 -7.94
C HIS A 286 18.20 3.74 -6.58
N TYR A 287 19.28 3.11 -6.11
CA TYR A 287 19.90 3.45 -4.83
C TYR A 287 20.47 4.87 -4.82
N HIS A 288 21.12 5.29 -5.91
CA HIS A 288 21.63 6.64 -6.06
C HIS A 288 20.52 7.70 -6.06
N ASP A 289 19.41 7.44 -6.76
CA ASP A 289 18.24 8.34 -6.78
C ASP A 289 17.58 8.45 -5.39
N LEU A 290 17.37 7.32 -4.71
CA LEU A 290 16.82 7.32 -3.34
C LEU A 290 17.72 8.06 -2.36
N LYS A 291 19.04 7.89 -2.43
CA LYS A 291 19.99 8.56 -1.53
C LYS A 291 20.04 10.07 -1.76
N ARG A 292 19.81 10.53 -2.98
CA ARG A 292 19.72 11.97 -3.31
C ARG A 292 18.54 12.63 -2.59
N VAL A 293 17.41 11.92 -2.50
CA VAL A 293 16.14 12.47 -1.98
C VAL A 293 15.96 12.19 -0.48
N TYR A 294 16.47 11.06 0.01
CA TYR A 294 16.25 10.62 1.38
C TYR A 294 17.36 11.10 2.32
N HIS A 295 17.07 12.13 3.10
CA HIS A 295 17.94 12.56 4.19
C HIS A 295 17.48 11.92 5.51
N ARG A 296 18.35 11.15 6.16
CA ARG A 296 18.07 10.61 7.50
C ARG A 296 18.02 11.78 8.49
N SER A 297 16.82 12.17 8.89
CA SER A 297 16.63 13.06 10.04
C SER A 297 16.61 12.24 11.32
N SER A 298 17.49 12.57 12.27
CA SER A 298 17.46 12.01 13.62
C SER A 298 16.33 12.69 14.39
N TRP A 299 15.17 12.05 14.43
CA TRP A 299 13.99 12.54 15.15
C TRP A 299 14.13 12.21 16.64
N GLY A 300 13.90 13.21 17.49
CA GLY A 300 13.84 13.02 18.94
C GLY A 300 12.41 12.99 19.49
N PRO A 301 12.23 12.61 20.77
CA PRO A 301 10.93 12.68 21.46
C PRO A 301 10.32 14.10 21.46
N ARG A 302 11.19 15.12 21.45
CA ARG A 302 10.80 16.54 21.40
C ARG A 302 10.20 16.91 20.04
N ASP A 303 10.73 16.38 18.95
CA ASP A 303 10.18 16.63 17.62
C ASP A 303 8.85 15.92 17.44
N LEU A 304 8.71 14.71 18.00
CA LEU A 304 7.44 14.01 18.05
C LEU A 304 6.37 14.83 18.79
N LEU A 305 6.73 15.39 19.96
CA LEU A 305 5.82 16.24 20.72
C LEU A 305 5.41 17.50 19.94
N ARG A 306 6.35 18.12 19.19
CA ARG A 306 6.03 19.25 18.32
C ARG A 306 5.03 18.89 17.23
N VAL A 307 5.15 17.70 16.63
CA VAL A 307 4.17 17.21 15.64
C VAL A 307 2.79 17.04 16.27
N PHE A 308 2.70 16.42 17.46
CA PHE A 308 1.42 16.27 18.15
C PHE A 308 0.79 17.61 18.58
N LEU A 309 1.61 18.62 18.85
CA LEU A 309 1.15 19.97 19.20
C LEU A 309 0.93 20.88 17.99
N ASP A 310 1.19 20.42 16.77
CA ASP A 310 0.94 21.23 15.58
C ASP A 310 -0.56 21.37 15.33
N TRP A 311 -1.08 22.56 15.61
CA TRP A 311 -2.50 22.88 15.48
C TRP A 311 -3.02 22.66 14.04
N ARG A 312 -2.15 22.74 13.02
CA ARG A 312 -2.52 22.58 11.61
C ARG A 312 -3.01 21.16 11.29
N LEU A 313 -2.60 20.17 12.09
CA LEU A 313 -3.02 18.78 11.91
C LEU A 313 -4.46 18.53 12.39
N TYR A 314 -4.95 19.28 13.37
CA TYR A 314 -6.25 19.02 13.99
C TYR A 314 -7.44 19.26 13.05
N PRO A 315 -7.49 20.32 12.23
CA PRO A 315 -8.52 20.46 11.19
C PRO A 315 -8.50 19.31 10.18
N LEU A 316 -7.31 18.84 9.77
CA LEU A 316 -7.17 17.72 8.85
C LEU A 316 -7.65 16.41 9.48
N LEU A 317 -7.35 16.18 10.76
CA LEU A 317 -7.83 15.03 11.52
C LEU A 317 -9.36 15.06 11.69
N ALA A 318 -9.94 16.23 12.00
CA ALA A 318 -11.39 16.38 12.12
C ALA A 318 -12.10 16.13 10.78
N MET A 319 -11.56 16.67 9.69
CA MET A 319 -12.04 16.39 8.33
C MET A 319 -11.96 14.90 8.00
N TYR A 320 -10.81 14.26 8.26
CA TYR A 320 -10.60 12.84 7.99
C TYR A 320 -11.52 11.95 8.82
N PHE A 321 -11.74 12.29 10.08
CA PHE A 321 -12.70 11.61 10.96
C PHE A 321 -14.12 11.64 10.38
N GLY A 322 -14.57 12.80 9.87
CA GLY A 322 -15.88 12.93 9.23
C GLY A 322 -16.01 12.05 7.98
N VAL A 323 -15.03 12.11 7.08
CA VAL A 323 -15.04 11.34 5.82
C VAL A 323 -15.02 9.83 6.09
N VAL A 324 -14.11 9.37 6.95
CA VAL A 324 -13.92 7.94 7.23
C VAL A 324 -15.06 7.38 8.08
N GLY A 325 -15.52 8.14 9.09
CA GLY A 325 -16.61 7.72 9.96
C GLY A 325 -17.91 7.48 9.18
N VAL A 326 -18.27 8.41 8.28
CA VAL A 326 -19.44 8.24 7.41
C VAL A 326 -19.23 7.07 6.44
N GLY A 327 -18.06 6.97 5.80
CA GLY A 327 -17.75 5.89 4.87
C GLY A 327 -17.89 4.50 5.49
N ILE A 328 -17.32 4.29 6.69
CA ILE A 328 -17.39 3.03 7.42
C ILE A 328 -18.81 2.75 7.93
N GLY A 329 -19.53 3.78 8.39
CA GLY A 329 -20.91 3.64 8.84
C GLY A 329 -21.82 3.14 7.72
N VAL A 330 -21.76 3.76 6.55
CA VAL A 330 -22.54 3.31 5.39
C VAL A 330 -22.03 1.94 4.92
N GLN A 331 -20.72 1.66 4.91
CA GLN A 331 -20.20 0.34 4.51
C GLN A 331 -20.76 -0.82 5.35
N ASN A 332 -20.93 -0.64 6.67
CA ASN A 332 -21.39 -1.71 7.56
C ASN A 332 -22.92 -1.79 7.70
N TYR A 333 -23.63 -0.69 7.49
CA TYR A 333 -25.07 -0.60 7.75
C TYR A 333 -25.91 -0.26 6.51
N ALA A 334 -25.33 -0.08 5.32
CA ALA A 334 -26.09 0.27 4.11
C ALA A 334 -27.24 -0.72 3.85
N THR A 335 -26.97 -2.02 3.86
CA THR A 335 -28.02 -3.02 3.60
C THR A 335 -29.10 -3.01 4.68
N VAL A 336 -28.72 -2.80 5.94
CA VAL A 336 -29.65 -2.69 7.07
C VAL A 336 -30.55 -1.45 6.92
N ILE A 337 -29.98 -0.32 6.52
CA ILE A 337 -30.72 0.93 6.28
C ILE A 337 -31.69 0.75 5.11
N ILE A 338 -31.25 0.15 4.01
CA ILE A 338 -32.07 -0.11 2.81
C ILE A 338 -33.24 -1.06 3.17
N HIS A 339 -32.99 -2.10 3.96
CA HIS A 339 -34.02 -3.02 4.44
C HIS A 339 -35.03 -2.33 5.37
N ALA A 340 -34.57 -1.41 6.23
CA ALA A 340 -35.46 -0.64 7.10
C ALA A 340 -36.42 0.28 6.32
N ILE A 341 -36.03 0.73 5.12
CA ILE A 341 -36.87 1.55 4.23
C ILE A 341 -37.94 0.68 3.56
N ASN A 342 -37.56 -0.49 3.05
CA ASN A 342 -38.50 -1.42 2.42
C ASN A 342 -38.21 -2.87 2.83
N PRO A 343 -38.97 -3.41 3.81
CA PRO A 343 -38.81 -4.78 4.29
C PRO A 343 -39.20 -5.86 3.26
N ALA A 344 -39.82 -5.49 2.14
CA ALA A 344 -40.24 -6.46 1.13
C ALA A 344 -39.08 -6.93 0.22
N TRP A 345 -37.92 -6.29 0.29
CA TRP A 345 -36.76 -6.66 -0.53
C TRP A 345 -36.03 -7.87 0.03
N SER A 346 -35.75 -8.82 -0.85
CA SER A 346 -34.96 -10.00 -0.52
C SER A 346 -33.51 -9.64 -0.19
N GLY A 347 -32.82 -10.49 0.56
CA GLY A 347 -31.38 -10.30 0.89
C GLY A 347 -30.49 -10.14 -0.35
N ILE A 348 -30.86 -10.77 -1.46
CA ILE A 348 -30.17 -10.66 -2.75
C ILE A 348 -30.37 -9.25 -3.33
N GLU A 349 -31.60 -8.75 -3.36
CA GLU A 349 -31.89 -7.39 -3.85
C GLU A 349 -31.20 -6.34 -3.00
N LEU A 350 -31.18 -6.47 -1.67
CA LEU A 350 -30.45 -5.57 -0.78
C LEU A 350 -28.95 -5.52 -1.10
N SER A 351 -28.37 -6.69 -1.36
CA SER A 351 -26.96 -6.80 -1.72
C SER A 351 -26.67 -6.16 -3.08
N LEU A 352 -27.57 -6.36 -4.04
CA LEU A 352 -27.48 -5.76 -5.38
C LEU A 352 -27.76 -4.25 -5.39
N LEU A 353 -28.60 -3.73 -4.48
CA LEU A 353 -28.86 -2.30 -4.34
C LEU A 353 -27.71 -1.59 -3.61
N SER A 354 -27.02 -2.29 -2.71
CA SER A 354 -25.83 -1.77 -2.04
C SER A 354 -24.60 -1.70 -2.97
N ALA A 355 -24.61 -2.49 -4.05
CA ALA A 355 -23.65 -2.41 -5.14
C ALA A 355 -24.21 -1.48 -6.25
N PRO A 356 -23.47 -0.55 -6.90
CA PRO A 356 -22.15 0.00 -6.65
C PRO A 356 -22.28 1.48 -6.24
N ILE A 357 -22.89 1.80 -5.09
CA ILE A 357 -23.00 3.21 -4.62
C ILE A 357 -21.60 3.86 -4.41
N TRP A 358 -20.53 3.04 -4.42
CA TRP A 358 -19.17 3.38 -4.02
C TRP A 358 -18.16 3.63 -5.16
N ILE A 359 -18.61 3.65 -6.42
CA ILE A 359 -17.85 4.12 -7.60
C ILE A 359 -18.36 5.50 -7.97
#